data_AF-A0A2A5NST8-F1
#
_entry.id   AF-A0A2A5NST8-F1
#
_cell.length_a   1.000
_cell.length_b   1.000
_cell.length_c   1.000
_cell.angle_alpha   90.00
_cell.angle_beta   90.00
_cell.angle_gamma   90.00
#
_symmetry.space_group_name_H-M   'P 1'
#
loop_
_entity.id
_entity.type
_entity.pdbx_description
1 polymer ?
#
loop_
_entity_poly.entity_id
_entity_poly.type
_entity_poly.pdbx_seq_one_letter_code
_entity_poly.pdbx_strand_id
1 'polypeptide(L)'
;MSTTTTPDHPAIVRLRLELDAAWKSICALGGLADDRRGRVVAELRTAVPDVASRAALLAGADAAVAEINRFAAAEVVLADVAEAGSVVPSTAIWDDIVHTAAEAAVARR
;
A
#
# COMPACT_ATOMS: atom_id res chain seq x y z
N MET A 1 14.19 -33.59 -2.18
CA MET A 1 13.54 -32.36 -2.65
C MET A 1 13.86 -31.25 -1.67
N SER A 2 14.85 -30.41 -1.98
CA SER A 2 15.22 -29.28 -1.13
C SER A 2 14.51 -28.05 -1.67
N THR A 3 13.42 -27.63 -1.03
CA THR A 3 12.84 -26.31 -1.25
C THR A 3 13.73 -25.31 -0.53
N THR A 4 14.84 -24.91 -1.15
CA THR A 4 15.57 -23.73 -0.72
C THR A 4 14.70 -22.52 -1.05
N THR A 5 13.86 -22.10 -0.12
CA THR A 5 13.28 -20.75 -0.13
C THR A 5 14.45 -19.79 0.00
N THR A 6 14.91 -19.24 -1.13
CA THR A 6 15.79 -18.08 -1.14
C THR A 6 15.15 -17.02 -0.25
N PRO A 7 15.87 -16.45 0.73
CA PRO A 7 15.30 -15.39 1.56
C PRO A 7 14.83 -14.23 0.67
N ASP A 8 13.63 -13.72 0.95
CA ASP A 8 13.04 -12.58 0.22
C ASP A 8 14.03 -11.41 0.19
N HIS A 9 14.12 -10.72 -0.95
CA HIS A 9 14.97 -9.54 -1.09
C HIS A 9 14.57 -8.48 -0.03
N PRO A 10 15.51 -7.85 0.72
CA PRO A 10 15.18 -6.93 1.81
C PRO A 10 14.24 -5.78 1.41
N ALA A 11 14.35 -5.29 0.17
CA ALA A 11 13.45 -4.27 -0.37
C ALA A 11 11.98 -4.75 -0.51
N ILE A 12 11.76 -6.03 -0.84
CA ILE A 12 10.42 -6.63 -0.88
C ILE A 12 9.87 -6.81 0.54
N VAL A 13 10.73 -7.21 1.49
CA VAL A 13 10.33 -7.28 2.91
C VAL A 13 9.92 -5.89 3.42
N ARG A 14 10.66 -4.83 3.06
CA ARG A 14 10.29 -3.46 3.44
C ARG A 14 8.97 -3.03 2.79
N LEU A 15 8.74 -3.35 1.53
CA LEU A 15 7.46 -3.08 0.85
C LEU A 15 6.30 -3.79 1.55
N ARG A 16 6.46 -5.06 1.91
CA ARG A 16 5.46 -5.84 2.67
C ARG A 16 5.11 -5.17 4.00
N LEU A 17 6.12 -4.72 4.75
CA LEU A 17 5.90 -4.05 6.03
C LEU A 17 5.18 -2.70 5.86
N GLU A 18 5.51 -1.95 4.80
CA GLU A 18 4.83 -0.69 4.50
C GLU A 18 3.36 -0.90 4.11
N LEU A 19 3.08 -1.91 3.27
CA LEU A 19 1.72 -2.28 2.88
C LEU A 19 0.88 -2.77 4.07
N ASP A 20 1.46 -3.56 4.97
CA ASP A 20 0.79 -3.99 6.21
C ASP A 20 0.47 -2.81 7.14
N ALA A 21 1.42 -1.88 7.31
CA ALA A 21 1.21 -0.67 8.10
C ALA A 21 0.14 0.25 7.47
N ALA A 22 0.15 0.39 6.14
CA ALA A 22 -0.84 1.15 5.39
C ALA A 22 -2.23 0.52 5.52
N TRP A 23 -2.36 -0.79 5.31
CA TRP A 23 -3.62 -1.51 5.47
C TRP A 23 -4.21 -1.34 6.87
N LYS A 24 -3.40 -1.49 7.93
CA LYS A 24 -3.83 -1.25 9.32
C LYS A 24 -4.30 0.19 9.54
N SER A 25 -3.60 1.15 8.95
CA SER A 25 -3.95 2.57 9.03
C SER A 25 -5.30 2.85 8.37
N ILE A 26 -5.55 2.28 7.19
CA ILE A 26 -6.84 2.39 6.49
C ILE A 26 -7.98 1.80 7.35
N CYS A 27 -7.80 0.58 7.89
CA CYS A 27 -8.79 -0.05 8.76
C CYS A 27 -9.09 0.75 10.04
N ALA A 28 -8.17 1.61 10.48
CA ALA A 28 -8.32 2.45 11.67
C ALA A 28 -8.94 3.84 11.38
N LEU A 29 -9.12 4.24 10.11
CA LEU A 29 -9.52 5.60 9.75
C LEU A 29 -10.85 6.04 10.39
N GLY A 30 -11.83 5.14 10.49
CA GLY A 30 -13.14 5.44 11.08
C GLY A 30 -13.09 5.85 12.56
N GLY A 31 -12.00 5.53 13.27
CA GLY A 31 -11.78 5.92 14.67
C GLY A 31 -11.02 7.23 14.86
N LEU A 32 -10.58 7.88 13.79
CA LEU A 32 -9.76 9.10 13.84
C LEU A 32 -10.60 10.37 13.68
N ALA A 33 -10.12 11.47 14.25
CA ALA A 33 -10.64 12.81 13.94
C ALA A 33 -10.36 13.19 12.47
N ASP A 34 -11.24 13.99 11.86
CA ASP A 34 -11.21 14.31 10.43
C ASP A 34 -9.88 14.94 9.98
N ASP A 35 -9.32 15.85 10.78
CA ASP A 35 -8.03 16.50 10.52
C ASP A 35 -6.87 15.49 10.46
N ARG A 36 -6.91 14.47 11.33
CA ARG A 36 -5.92 13.39 11.33
C ARG A 36 -6.15 12.41 10.18
N ARG A 37 -7.39 12.10 9.82
CA ARG A 37 -7.70 11.20 8.70
C ARG A 37 -7.10 11.73 7.39
N GLY A 38 -7.38 12.99 7.06
CA GLY A 38 -6.89 13.60 5.82
C GLY A 38 -5.36 13.57 5.73
N ARG A 39 -4.68 13.85 6.84
CA ARG A 39 -3.21 13.77 6.92
C ARG A 39 -2.69 12.36 6.70
N VAL A 40 -3.26 11.36 7.39
CA VAL A 40 -2.86 9.95 7.24
C VAL A 40 -3.03 9.51 5.78
N VAL A 41 -4.18 9.80 5.16
CA VAL A 41 -4.43 9.43 3.76
C VAL A 41 -3.39 10.08 2.82
N ALA A 42 -3.08 11.36 3.00
CA ALA A 42 -2.07 12.05 2.19
C ALA A 42 -0.65 11.46 2.35
N GLU A 43 -0.28 11.10 3.58
CA GLU A 43 0.99 10.44 3.87
C GLU A 43 1.08 9.06 3.20
N LEU A 44 0.01 8.24 3.29
CA LEU A 44 -0.03 6.91 2.67
C LEU A 44 0.06 6.96 1.14
N ARG A 45 -0.66 7.90 0.50
CA ARG A 45 -0.61 8.11 -0.96
C ARG A 45 0.78 8.53 -1.47
N THR A 46 1.65 9.03 -0.59
CA THR A 46 3.04 9.36 -0.94
C THR A 46 3.99 8.21 -0.60
N ALA A 47 3.90 7.68 0.62
CA ALA A 47 4.88 6.73 1.15
C ALA A 47 4.86 5.37 0.44
N VAL A 48 3.66 4.83 0.15
CA VAL A 48 3.54 3.49 -0.44
C VAL A 48 4.07 3.45 -1.88
N PRO A 49 3.71 4.38 -2.80
CA PRO A 49 4.30 4.41 -4.14
C PRO A 49 5.83 4.63 -4.16
N ASP A 50 6.35 5.41 -3.22
CA ASP A 50 7.80 5.62 -3.06
C ASP A 50 8.54 4.34 -2.66
N VAL A 51 7.99 3.58 -1.71
CA VAL A 51 8.57 2.28 -1.30
C VAL A 51 8.44 1.26 -2.42
N ALA A 52 7.31 1.23 -3.14
CA ALA A 52 7.12 0.37 -4.30
C ALA A 52 8.13 0.64 -5.42
N SER A 53 8.34 1.91 -5.76
CA SER A 53 9.36 2.35 -6.73
C SER A 53 10.77 1.90 -6.34
N ARG A 54 11.11 1.99 -5.04
CA ARG A 54 12.41 1.52 -4.52
C ARG A 54 12.53 0.00 -4.58
N ALA A 55 11.46 -0.73 -4.24
CA ALA A 55 11.44 -2.18 -4.31
C ALA A 55 11.59 -2.68 -5.75
N ALA A 56 10.91 -2.05 -6.71
CA ALA A 56 11.03 -2.36 -8.12
C ALA A 56 12.45 -2.13 -8.65
N LEU A 57 13.07 -1.01 -8.29
CA LEU A 57 14.45 -0.69 -8.68
C LEU A 57 15.47 -1.72 -8.15
N LEU A 58 15.29 -2.21 -6.92
CA LEU A 58 16.27 -3.06 -6.24
C LEU A 58 16.03 -4.56 -6.43
N ALA A 59 14.78 -4.99 -6.56
CA ALA A 59 14.38 -6.40 -6.59
C ALA A 59 13.62 -6.80 -7.86
N GLY A 60 13.37 -5.85 -8.77
CA GLY A 60 12.61 -6.05 -10.00
C GLY A 60 11.13 -5.67 -9.86
N ALA A 61 10.59 -5.05 -10.91
CA ALA A 61 9.21 -4.59 -10.96
C ALA A 61 8.20 -5.73 -10.76
N ASP A 62 8.42 -6.89 -11.39
CA ASP A 62 7.48 -8.02 -11.31
C ASP A 62 7.34 -8.55 -9.86
N ALA A 63 8.45 -8.61 -9.11
CA ALA A 63 8.44 -9.02 -7.71
C ALA A 63 7.70 -8.00 -6.82
N ALA A 64 7.91 -6.70 -7.05
CA ALA A 64 7.21 -5.65 -6.32
C ALA A 64 5.70 -5.65 -6.61
N VAL A 65 5.30 -5.77 -7.88
CA VAL A 65 3.88 -5.86 -8.28
C VAL A 65 3.22 -7.13 -7.72
N ALA A 66 3.91 -8.27 -7.71
CA ALA A 66 3.39 -9.48 -7.09
C ALA A 66 3.14 -9.32 -5.59
N GLU A 67 4.00 -8.58 -4.87
CA GLU A 67 3.75 -8.24 -3.47
C GLU A 67 2.53 -7.32 -3.31
N ILE A 68 2.44 -6.26 -4.11
CA ILE A 68 1.31 -5.31 -4.07
C ILE A 68 -0.02 -6.03 -4.33
N ASN A 69 -0.07 -6.89 -5.34
CA ASN A 69 -1.28 -7.64 -5.69
C ASN A 69 -1.75 -8.59 -4.58
N ARG A 70 -0.83 -9.13 -3.76
CA ARG A 70 -1.21 -9.93 -2.59
C ARG A 70 -1.98 -9.11 -1.55
N PHE A 71 -1.62 -7.84 -1.39
CA PHE A 71 -2.29 -6.91 -0.49
C PHE A 71 -3.55 -6.30 -1.09
N ALA A 72 -3.59 -6.09 -2.40
CA ALA A 72 -4.80 -5.65 -3.10
C ALA A 72 -5.96 -6.66 -2.94
N ALA A 73 -5.65 -7.95 -2.79
CA ALA A 73 -6.63 -8.98 -2.50
C ALA A 73 -7.07 -9.05 -1.02
N ALA A 74 -6.46 -8.25 -0.12
CA ALA A 74 -6.79 -8.26 1.30
C ALA A 74 -8.07 -7.46 1.58
N GLU A 75 -8.96 -8.01 2.41
CA GLU A 75 -10.18 -7.34 2.81
C GLU A 75 -9.87 -6.14 3.72
N VAL A 76 -10.51 -5.01 3.44
CA VAL A 76 -10.42 -3.76 4.23
C VAL A 76 -11.72 -3.57 4.98
N VAL A 77 -11.63 -3.14 6.24
CA VAL A 77 -12.81 -2.75 7.02
C VAL A 77 -13.46 -1.53 6.37
N LEU A 78 -14.70 -1.70 5.91
CA LEU A 78 -15.48 -0.62 5.30
C LEU A 78 -15.79 0.46 6.35
N ALA A 79 -15.35 1.68 6.07
CA ALA A 79 -15.69 2.87 6.84
C ALA A 79 -15.84 4.05 5.89
N ASP A 80 -16.81 4.91 6.16
CA ASP A 80 -16.99 6.16 5.42
C ASP A 80 -16.00 7.22 5.94
N VAL A 81 -15.21 7.79 5.02
CA VAL A 81 -14.16 8.75 5.32
C VAL A 81 -14.50 10.07 4.65
N ALA A 82 -14.59 11.15 5.43
CA ALA A 82 -14.72 12.49 4.89
C ALA A 82 -13.36 12.96 4.35
N GLU A 83 -13.29 13.24 3.05
CA GLU A 83 -12.11 13.71 2.34
C GLU A 83 -12.47 14.89 1.43
N ALA A 84 -11.78 16.03 1.60
CA ALA A 84 -11.92 17.21 0.74
C ALA A 84 -13.38 17.65 0.46
N GLY A 85 -14.28 17.47 1.43
CA GLY A 85 -15.70 17.83 1.31
C GLY A 85 -16.60 16.76 0.68
N SER A 86 -16.06 15.57 0.37
CA SER A 86 -16.80 14.38 -0.06
C SER A 86 -16.66 13.24 0.94
N VAL A 87 -17.60 12.30 0.94
CA VAL A 87 -17.47 11.04 1.68
C VAL A 87 -17.01 9.96 0.71
N VAL A 88 -15.92 9.27 1.05
CA VAL A 88 -15.34 8.18 0.28
C VAL A 88 -15.18 6.94 1.17
N PRO A 89 -15.46 5.73 0.65
CA PRO A 89 -15.25 4.52 1.43
C PRO A 89 -13.75 4.22 1.58
N SER A 90 -13.34 3.72 2.74
CA SER A 90 -11.97 3.29 3.04
C SER A 90 -11.41 2.30 2.01
N THR A 91 -12.28 1.46 1.43
CA THR A 91 -11.93 0.52 0.34
C THR A 91 -11.47 1.26 -0.92
N ALA A 92 -12.14 2.35 -1.32
CA ALA A 92 -11.72 3.13 -2.48
C ALA A 92 -10.39 3.85 -2.24
N ILE A 93 -10.13 4.31 -1.01
CA ILE A 93 -8.83 4.88 -0.65
C ILE A 93 -7.74 3.80 -0.74
N TRP A 94 -8.02 2.58 -0.26
CA TRP A 94 -7.07 1.48 -0.34
C TRP A 94 -6.77 1.09 -1.80
N ASP A 95 -7.81 0.94 -2.62
CA ASP A 95 -7.69 0.62 -4.05
C ASP A 95 -6.83 1.64 -4.79
N ASP A 96 -7.03 2.93 -4.53
CA ASP A 96 -6.24 4.03 -5.08
C ASP A 96 -4.75 3.93 -4.69
N ILE A 97 -4.47 3.65 -3.42
CA ILE A 97 -3.09 3.50 -2.91
C ILE A 97 -2.39 2.30 -3.56
N VAL A 98 -3.02 1.12 -3.60
CA VAL A 98 -2.39 -0.07 -4.18
C VAL A 98 -2.24 0.04 -5.70
N HIS A 99 -3.20 0.68 -6.37
CA HIS A 99 -3.12 0.95 -7.80
C HIS A 99 -1.95 1.89 -8.12
N THR A 100 -1.86 3.03 -7.45
CA THR A 100 -0.77 4.00 -7.64
C THR A 100 0.59 3.38 -7.31
N ALA A 101 0.67 2.52 -6.29
CA ALA A 101 1.90 1.81 -5.95
C ALA A 101 2.33 0.84 -7.05
N ALA A 102 1.38 0.12 -7.68
CA ALA A 102 1.67 -0.76 -8.80
C ALA A 102 2.15 0.03 -10.03
N GLU A 103 1.52 1.16 -10.34
CA GLU A 103 1.96 2.07 -11.40
C GLU A 103 3.39 2.58 -11.16
N ALA A 104 3.69 3.02 -9.94
CA ALA A 104 5.01 3.51 -9.57
C ALA A 104 6.09 2.41 -9.67
N ALA A 105 5.76 1.18 -9.31
CA ALA A 105 6.65 0.02 -9.45
C ALA A 105 6.98 -0.28 -10.91
N VAL A 106 6.03 -0.14 -11.84
CA VAL A 106 6.28 -0.41 -13.28
C VAL A 106 6.92 0.76 -14.02
N ALA A 107 6.71 2.00 -13.56
CA ALA A 107 7.27 3.20 -14.19
C ALA A 107 8.80 3.32 -14.06
N ARG A 108 9.41 2.59 -13.11
CA ARG A 108 10.86 2.60 -12.82
C ARG A 108 11.67 1.55 -13.60
N ARG A 109 11.13 1.00 -14.70
CA ARG A 109 11.83 0.03 -15.57
C ARG A 109 13.03 0.61 -16.29
#